data_AF-A0A0H3DS89-F1
#
_entry.id   AF-A0A0H3DS89-F1
#
_cell.length_a   1.000
_cell.length_b   1.000
_cell.length_c   1.000
_cell.angle_alpha   90.00
_cell.angle_beta   90.00
_cell.angle_gamma   90.00
#
_symmetry.space_group_name_H-M   'P 1'
#
loop_
_entity.id
_entity.type
_entity.pdbx_description
1 polymer ?
#
loop_
_entity_poly.entity_id
_entity_poly.type
_entity_poly.pdbx_seq_one_letter_code
_entity_poly.pdbx_strand_id
1 'polypeptide(L)'
;MMSRLSTLFPLFWRYLGTYQKPFLRVLHFVIMLFVIVQILNSNGMGFNQEQQIRPGLSYDIFTWMHIGIGLLMVLLTLVLTLYSLSTRSLRYFFPYLFGDFGQLKTDIGDMFKMRLPGTDPKGIATCVQGLGLGALLLVVISGLVWFVLWRSGSAWTGDAKSIHKTLTGLIEVYLAGHGFMALLHFILWLREPAQRQRS
;
A
#
# COMPACT_ATOMS: atom_id res chain seq x y z
N MET A 1 35.91 1.51 2.71
CA MET A 1 35.19 1.75 1.44
C MET A 1 33.74 1.33 1.66
N MET A 2 32.82 2.26 1.90
CA MET A 2 31.39 1.94 2.08
C MET A 2 30.84 1.36 0.78
N SER A 3 30.15 0.22 0.84
CA SER A 3 29.57 -0.40 -0.36
C SER A 3 28.60 0.57 -1.02
N ARG A 4 28.52 0.59 -2.36
CA ARG A 4 27.58 1.45 -3.10
C ARG A 4 26.11 1.24 -2.69
N LEU A 5 25.79 0.12 -2.04
CA LEU A 5 24.46 -0.18 -1.47
C LEU A 5 24.20 0.60 -0.16
N SER A 6 25.21 0.78 0.69
CA SER A 6 25.07 1.49 1.97
C SER A 6 24.75 2.99 1.81
N THR A 7 24.99 3.56 0.63
CA THR A 7 24.64 4.95 0.29
C THR A 7 23.26 5.10 -0.35
N LEU A 8 22.64 4.02 -0.84
CA LEU A 8 21.34 4.10 -1.53
C LEU A 8 20.18 4.33 -0.57
N PHE A 9 20.18 3.71 0.61
CA PHE A 9 19.09 3.87 1.57
C PHE A 9 18.93 5.31 2.06
N PRO A 10 20.00 6.02 2.51
CA PRO A 10 19.91 7.44 2.86
C PRO A 10 19.43 8.33 1.70
N LEU A 11 19.86 8.02 0.47
CA LEU A 11 19.43 8.75 -0.73
C LEU A 11 17.95 8.53 -1.02
N PHE A 12 17.47 7.29 -0.91
CA PHE A 12 16.06 6.96 -1.08
C PHE A 12 15.20 7.63 -0.01
N TRP A 13 15.65 7.64 1.24
CA TRP A 13 14.97 8.35 2.33
C TRP A 13 14.87 9.86 2.07
N ARG A 14 15.93 10.46 1.53
CA ARG A 14 15.95 11.87 1.10
C ARG A 14 14.96 12.11 -0.04
N TYR A 15 14.96 11.26 -1.06
CA TYR A 15 14.02 11.32 -2.17
C TYR A 15 12.56 11.24 -1.71
N LEU A 16 12.21 10.31 -0.79
CA LEU A 16 10.85 10.29 -0.23
C LEU A 16 10.50 11.58 0.51
N GLY A 17 11.50 12.23 1.11
CA GLY A 17 11.34 13.49 1.86
C GLY A 17 10.96 14.70 1.01
N THR A 18 11.20 14.67 -0.31
CA THR A 18 10.79 15.77 -1.21
C THR A 18 9.29 15.74 -1.49
N TYR A 19 8.63 14.59 -1.32
CA TYR A 19 7.21 14.39 -1.64
C TYR A 19 6.31 14.15 -0.42
N GLN A 20 6.86 13.68 0.70
CA GLN A 20 6.08 13.31 1.89
C GLN A 20 6.57 14.03 3.14
N LYS A 21 5.62 14.55 3.92
CA LYS A 21 5.90 15.08 5.28
C LYS A 21 6.51 13.97 6.16
N PRO A 22 7.38 14.29 7.12
CA PRO A 22 8.12 13.29 7.91
C PRO A 22 7.22 12.22 8.56
N PHE A 23 6.11 12.64 9.18
CA PHE A 23 5.14 11.73 9.79
C PHE A 23 4.53 10.75 8.77
N LEU A 24 4.01 11.28 7.65
CA LEU A 24 3.39 10.47 6.60
C LEU A 24 4.39 9.49 6.00
N ARG A 25 5.64 9.92 5.79
CA ARG A 25 6.72 9.09 5.27
C ARG A 25 7.02 7.90 6.16
N VAL A 26 7.17 8.12 7.47
CA VAL A 26 7.42 7.05 8.44
C VAL A 26 6.23 6.10 8.50
N LEU A 27 5.01 6.63 8.61
CA LEU A 27 3.79 5.83 8.68
C LEU A 27 3.61 4.96 7.42
N HIS A 28 3.77 5.56 6.24
CA HIS A 28 3.69 4.85 4.96
C HIS A 28 4.75 3.75 4.86
N PHE A 29 5.99 4.03 5.26
CA PHE A 29 7.07 3.05 5.23
C PHE A 29 6.82 1.87 6.18
N VAL A 30 6.33 2.13 7.40
CA VAL A 30 5.94 1.08 8.36
C VAL A 30 4.80 0.22 7.81
N ILE A 31 3.75 0.86 7.27
CA ILE A 31 2.63 0.16 6.64
C ILE A 31 3.11 -0.71 5.47
N MET A 32 3.98 -0.18 4.61
CA MET A 32 4.58 -0.93 3.50
C MET A 32 5.33 -2.18 4.00
N LEU A 33 6.15 -2.05 5.05
CA LEU A 33 6.85 -3.20 5.62
C LEU A 33 5.88 -4.24 6.18
N PHE A 34 4.82 -3.81 6.88
CA PHE A 34 3.80 -4.73 7.37
C PHE A 34 3.00 -5.39 6.25
N VAL A 35 2.68 -4.68 5.16
CA VAL A 35 2.06 -5.28 3.98
C VAL A 35 2.93 -6.41 3.43
N ILE A 36 4.24 -6.17 3.29
CA ILE A 36 5.19 -7.21 2.81
C ILE A 36 5.20 -8.40 3.77
N VAL A 37 5.30 -8.15 5.08
CA VAL A 37 5.25 -9.22 6.10
C VAL A 37 3.94 -10.00 6.03
N GLN A 38 2.80 -9.33 5.80
CA GLN A 38 1.49 -9.98 5.69
C GLN A 38 1.35 -10.86 4.45
N ILE A 39 1.90 -10.42 3.32
CA ILE A 39 1.93 -11.26 2.10
C ILE A 39 2.79 -12.51 2.38
N LEU A 40 3.99 -12.32 2.96
CA LEU A 40 4.91 -13.43 3.22
C LEU A 40 4.36 -14.43 4.25
N ASN A 41 3.81 -13.94 5.36
CA ASN A 41 3.32 -14.79 6.45
C ASN A 41 2.01 -15.52 6.08
N SER A 42 1.23 -14.99 5.15
CA SER A 42 -0.05 -15.59 4.73
C SER A 42 0.14 -16.98 4.10
N ASN A 43 1.28 -17.20 3.44
CA ASN A 43 1.66 -18.50 2.87
C ASN A 43 1.86 -19.59 3.93
N GLY A 44 2.15 -19.20 5.17
CA GLY A 44 2.32 -20.11 6.30
C GLY A 44 1.04 -20.37 7.09
N MET A 45 -0.07 -19.70 6.77
CA MET A 45 -1.36 -19.90 7.45
C MET A 45 -2.03 -21.21 7.01
N GLY A 46 -2.80 -21.83 7.92
CA GLY A 46 -3.48 -23.08 7.64
C GLY A 46 -4.80 -23.22 8.39
N PHE A 47 -5.88 -23.44 7.66
CA PHE A 47 -7.20 -23.77 8.23
C PHE A 47 -7.71 -25.10 7.66
N ASN A 48 -8.42 -25.88 8.46
CA ASN A 48 -9.15 -27.08 8.02
C ASN A 48 -10.51 -26.71 7.39
N GLN A 49 -11.32 -27.70 7.03
CA GLN A 49 -12.62 -27.47 6.40
C GLN A 49 -13.59 -26.78 7.37
N GLU A 50 -13.49 -27.10 8.66
CA GLU A 50 -14.24 -26.54 9.78
C GLU A 50 -13.79 -25.13 10.18
N GLN A 51 -12.89 -24.50 9.42
CA GLN A 51 -12.31 -23.18 9.69
C GLN A 51 -11.59 -23.08 11.04
N GLN A 52 -11.08 -24.18 11.57
CA GLN A 52 -10.15 -24.20 12.69
C GLN A 52 -8.71 -24.12 12.19
N ILE A 53 -7.81 -23.56 12.99
CA ILE A 53 -6.38 -23.55 12.68
C ILE A 53 -5.91 -25.00 12.60
N ARG A 54 -5.19 -25.34 11.54
CA ARG A 54 -4.62 -26.69 11.38
C ARG A 54 -3.64 -26.97 12.51
N PRO A 55 -3.69 -28.16 13.15
CA PRO A 55 -2.73 -28.50 14.19
C PRO A 55 -1.28 -28.39 13.66
N GLY A 56 -0.44 -27.64 14.37
CA GLY A 56 0.97 -27.53 14.06
C GLY A 56 1.56 -26.16 14.44
N LEU A 57 2.72 -26.19 15.11
CA LEU A 57 3.38 -24.99 15.63
C LEU A 57 3.59 -23.91 14.56
N SER A 58 3.96 -24.30 13.33
CA SER A 58 4.13 -23.35 12.24
C SER A 58 2.81 -22.66 11.87
N TYR A 59 1.73 -23.42 11.65
CA TYR A 59 0.43 -22.87 11.31
C TYR A 59 -0.09 -21.94 12.41
N ASP A 60 0.10 -22.29 13.67
CA ASP A 60 -0.28 -21.46 14.80
C ASP A 60 0.49 -20.13 14.79
N ILE A 61 1.82 -20.17 14.72
CA ILE A 61 2.66 -18.96 14.74
C ILE A 61 2.30 -18.03 13.57
N PHE A 62 2.25 -18.55 12.34
CA PHE A 62 1.97 -17.72 11.17
C PHE A 62 0.55 -17.14 11.21
N THR A 63 -0.44 -17.93 11.65
CA THR A 63 -1.83 -17.48 11.75
C THR A 63 -2.00 -16.39 12.81
N TRP A 64 -1.46 -16.58 14.01
CA TRP A 64 -1.57 -15.58 15.08
C TRP A 64 -0.74 -14.33 14.79
N MET A 65 0.42 -14.47 14.15
CA MET A 65 1.20 -13.33 13.67
C MET A 65 0.44 -12.53 12.61
N HIS A 66 -0.20 -13.21 11.64
CA HIS A 66 -1.00 -12.56 10.61
C HIS A 66 -2.19 -11.81 11.22
N ILE A 67 -2.93 -12.44 12.14
CA ILE A 67 -4.05 -11.82 12.85
C ILE A 67 -3.57 -10.61 13.67
N GLY A 68 -2.52 -10.77 14.48
CA GLY A 68 -2.01 -9.71 15.35
C GLY A 68 -1.53 -8.49 14.57
N ILE A 69 -0.71 -8.69 13.55
CA ILE A 69 -0.27 -7.60 12.66
C ILE A 69 -1.46 -7.03 11.88
N GLY A 70 -2.44 -7.86 11.52
CA GLY A 70 -3.61 -7.44 10.74
C GLY A 70 -4.51 -6.48 11.51
N LEU A 71 -4.75 -6.78 12.79
CA LEU A 71 -5.49 -5.90 13.68
C LEU A 71 -4.76 -4.57 13.93
N LEU A 72 -3.43 -4.60 14.10
CA LEU A 72 -2.63 -3.37 14.17
C LEU A 72 -2.74 -2.55 12.86
N MET A 73 -2.70 -3.23 11.72
CA MET A 73 -2.80 -2.63 10.40
C MET A 73 -4.15 -1.94 10.15
N VAL A 74 -5.24 -2.40 10.76
CA VAL A 74 -6.52 -1.67 10.74
C VAL A 74 -6.34 -0.26 11.30
N LEU A 75 -5.74 -0.13 12.49
CA LEU A 75 -5.53 1.16 13.14
C LEU A 75 -4.58 2.06 12.34
N LEU A 76 -3.45 1.51 11.89
CA LEU A 76 -2.46 2.27 11.12
C LEU A 76 -3.03 2.75 9.77
N THR A 77 -3.81 1.91 9.10
CA THR A 77 -4.48 2.25 7.83
C THR A 77 -5.52 3.35 8.04
N LEU A 78 -6.28 3.31 9.14
CA LEU A 78 -7.22 4.37 9.48
C LEU A 78 -6.48 5.69 9.74
N VAL A 79 -5.39 5.68 10.51
CA VAL A 79 -4.57 6.87 10.75
C VAL A 79 -4.01 7.42 9.43
N LEU A 80 -3.46 6.56 8.57
CA LEU A 80 -2.94 6.96 7.27
C LEU A 80 -4.03 7.61 6.42
N THR A 81 -5.21 6.98 6.36
CA THR A 81 -6.35 7.44 5.57
C THR A 81 -6.84 8.79 6.08
N LEU A 82 -7.14 8.91 7.37
CA LEU A 82 -7.65 10.14 7.97
C LEU A 82 -6.64 11.30 7.86
N TYR A 83 -5.35 11.02 8.04
CA TYR A 83 -4.31 12.03 7.85
C TYR A 83 -4.24 12.48 6.38
N SER A 84 -4.31 11.53 5.44
CA SER A 84 -4.27 11.83 4.01
C SER A 84 -5.48 12.66 3.58
N LEU A 85 -6.68 12.31 4.07
CA LEU A 85 -7.93 13.01 3.76
C LEU A 85 -8.09 14.37 4.47
N SER A 86 -7.47 14.54 5.64
CA SER A 86 -7.45 15.84 6.33
C SER A 86 -6.44 16.82 5.73
N THR A 87 -5.36 16.30 5.12
CA THR A 87 -4.35 17.14 4.44
C THR A 87 -4.64 17.37 2.96
N ARG A 88 -5.39 16.47 2.32
CA ARG A 88 -5.80 16.52 0.89
C ARG A 88 -7.25 16.07 0.77
N SER A 89 -8.05 16.71 -0.09
CA SER A 89 -9.46 16.34 -0.24
C SER A 89 -9.66 15.00 -0.97
N LEU A 90 -10.82 14.36 -0.83
CA LEU A 90 -11.15 13.16 -1.61
C LEU A 90 -11.01 13.38 -3.13
N ARG A 91 -11.38 14.57 -3.62
CA ARG A 91 -11.23 14.95 -5.03
C ARG A 91 -9.77 15.02 -5.49
N TYR A 92 -8.81 15.15 -4.57
CA TYR A 92 -7.38 15.07 -4.89
C TYR A 92 -6.97 13.66 -5.33
N PHE A 93 -7.48 12.64 -4.64
CA PHE A 93 -7.15 11.23 -4.89
C PHE A 93 -8.09 10.57 -5.91
N PHE A 94 -9.35 10.98 -5.95
CA PHE A 94 -10.40 10.36 -6.77
C PHE A 94 -11.10 11.38 -7.67
N PRO A 95 -10.38 12.19 -8.45
CA PRO A 95 -10.96 13.29 -9.24
C PRO A 95 -12.00 12.79 -10.26
N TYR A 96 -11.81 11.58 -10.79
CA TYR A 96 -12.73 10.92 -11.73
C TYR A 96 -14.12 10.61 -11.12
N LEU A 97 -14.23 10.42 -9.80
CA LEU A 97 -15.53 10.26 -9.13
C LEU A 97 -16.33 11.57 -9.10
N PHE A 98 -15.67 12.71 -9.33
CA PHE A 98 -16.28 14.04 -9.37
C PHE A 98 -16.35 14.61 -10.80
N GLY A 99 -16.12 13.79 -11.83
CA GLY A 99 -16.09 14.23 -13.22
C GLY A 99 -14.88 15.10 -13.60
N ASP A 100 -13.87 15.20 -12.73
CA ASP A 100 -12.68 16.00 -12.95
C ASP A 100 -11.61 15.17 -13.67
N PHE A 101 -11.60 15.21 -15.00
CA PHE A 101 -10.65 14.45 -15.83
C PHE A 101 -9.54 15.30 -16.42
N GLY A 102 -9.46 16.59 -16.09
CA GLY A 102 -8.57 17.55 -16.74
C GLY A 102 -7.11 17.11 -16.70
N GLN A 103 -6.54 16.99 -15.50
CA GLN A 103 -5.15 16.57 -15.32
C GLN A 103 -4.93 15.11 -15.77
N LEU A 104 -5.89 14.23 -15.52
CA LEU A 104 -5.76 12.81 -15.87
C LEU A 104 -5.58 12.62 -17.39
N LYS A 105 -6.31 13.37 -18.22
CA LYS A 105 -6.16 13.35 -19.67
C LYS A 105 -4.79 13.85 -20.13
N THR A 106 -4.28 14.91 -19.50
CA THR A 106 -2.94 15.45 -19.78
C THR A 106 -1.87 14.40 -19.50
N ASP A 107 -1.91 13.79 -18.31
CA ASP A 107 -0.94 12.78 -17.89
C ASP A 107 -0.96 11.54 -18.79
N ILE A 108 -2.17 11.07 -19.16
CA ILE A 108 -2.32 9.96 -20.12
C ILE A 108 -1.69 10.33 -21.47
N GLY A 109 -1.92 11.55 -21.95
CA GLY A 109 -1.32 12.05 -23.19
C GLY A 109 0.21 12.10 -23.15
N ASP A 110 0.79 12.43 -21.99
CA ASP A 110 2.24 12.40 -21.79
C ASP A 110 2.80 10.98 -21.76
N MET A 111 2.09 10.03 -21.14
CA MET A 111 2.48 8.61 -21.18
C MET A 111 2.50 8.06 -22.62
N PHE A 112 1.52 8.41 -23.45
CA PHE A 112 1.53 8.03 -24.88
C PHE A 112 2.72 8.62 -25.64
N LYS A 113 3.30 9.72 -25.17
CA LYS A 113 4.53 10.33 -25.70
C LYS A 113 5.79 9.79 -25.03
N MET A 114 5.69 8.72 -24.24
CA MET A 114 6.79 8.14 -23.45
C MET A 114 7.44 9.14 -22.50
N ARG A 115 6.65 10.13 -22.02
CA ARG A 115 7.04 11.08 -20.99
C ARG A 115 6.46 10.62 -19.66
N LEU A 116 7.22 10.81 -18.60
CA LEU A 116 6.73 10.55 -17.25
C LEU A 116 5.74 11.65 -16.85
N PRO A 117 4.53 11.29 -16.41
CA PRO A 117 3.58 12.25 -15.87
C PRO A 117 4.18 13.07 -14.74
N GLY A 118 3.75 14.33 -14.64
CA GLY A 118 4.08 15.20 -13.51
C GLY A 118 3.50 14.67 -12.19
N THR A 119 3.93 15.29 -11.09
CA THR A 119 3.36 15.04 -9.75
C THR A 119 2.20 15.98 -9.43
N ASP A 120 1.51 16.46 -10.47
CA ASP A 120 0.46 17.45 -10.33
C ASP A 120 -0.74 16.90 -9.56
N PRO A 121 -1.43 17.75 -8.76
CA PRO A 121 -2.66 17.35 -8.10
C PRO A 121 -3.70 16.81 -9.08
N LYS A 122 -4.41 15.74 -8.69
CA LYS A 122 -5.47 15.09 -9.50
C LYS A 122 -4.97 14.38 -10.76
N GLY A 123 -3.66 14.22 -10.91
CA GLY A 123 -3.03 13.43 -11.97
C GLY A 123 -3.01 11.93 -11.68
N ILE A 124 -2.32 11.19 -12.54
CA ILE A 124 -2.16 9.73 -12.43
C ILE A 124 -1.46 9.37 -11.12
N ALA A 125 -0.42 10.12 -10.72
CA ALA A 125 0.32 9.84 -9.50
C ALA A 125 -0.57 9.88 -8.24
N THR A 126 -1.44 10.88 -8.13
CA THR A 126 -2.36 11.01 -6.98
C THR A 126 -3.52 10.02 -7.07
N CYS A 127 -3.96 9.67 -8.28
CA CYS A 127 -4.95 8.60 -8.47
C CYS A 127 -4.40 7.24 -8.05
N VAL A 128 -3.16 6.91 -8.42
CA VAL A 128 -2.48 5.68 -7.98
C VAL A 128 -2.40 5.66 -6.45
N GLN A 129 -1.97 6.74 -5.80
CA GLN A 129 -1.98 6.82 -4.33
C GLN A 129 -3.37 6.57 -3.74
N GLY A 130 -4.42 7.15 -4.34
CA GLY A 130 -5.81 6.92 -3.95
C GLY A 130 -6.23 5.45 -4.08
N LEU A 131 -5.90 4.81 -5.20
CA LEU A 131 -6.16 3.38 -5.43
C LEU A 131 -5.45 2.51 -4.39
N GLY A 132 -4.22 2.86 -4.02
CA GLY A 132 -3.48 2.17 -2.95
C GLY A 132 -4.16 2.29 -1.59
N LEU A 133 -4.59 3.50 -1.21
CA LEU A 133 -5.35 3.72 0.02
C LEU A 133 -6.68 2.94 0.02
N GLY A 134 -7.41 2.95 -1.10
CA GLY A 134 -8.65 2.23 -1.25
C GLY A 134 -8.48 0.71 -1.16
N ALA A 135 -7.50 0.15 -1.88
CA ALA A 135 -7.17 -1.27 -1.81
C ALA A 135 -6.76 -1.69 -0.39
N LEU A 136 -5.96 -0.87 0.30
CA LEU A 136 -5.52 -1.15 1.67
C LEU A 136 -6.70 -1.18 2.63
N LEU A 137 -7.62 -0.20 2.54
CA LEU A 137 -8.85 -0.18 3.32
C LEU A 137 -9.72 -1.42 3.07
N LEU A 138 -9.94 -1.81 1.80
CA LEU A 138 -10.72 -3.00 1.47
C LEU A 138 -10.13 -4.28 2.08
N VAL A 139 -8.80 -4.43 2.03
CA VAL A 139 -8.12 -5.61 2.58
C VAL A 139 -8.17 -5.63 4.11
N VAL A 140 -7.90 -4.51 4.80
CA VAL A 140 -7.93 -4.52 6.28
C VAL A 140 -9.36 -4.66 6.82
N ILE A 141 -10.36 -4.07 6.14
CA ILE A 141 -11.77 -4.22 6.53
C ILE A 141 -12.24 -5.66 6.29
N SER A 142 -11.96 -6.24 5.12
CA SER A 142 -12.33 -7.63 4.85
C SER A 142 -11.64 -8.61 5.81
N GLY A 143 -10.38 -8.36 6.19
CA GLY A 143 -9.65 -9.16 7.18
C GLY A 143 -10.28 -9.05 8.57
N LEU A 144 -10.68 -7.84 8.98
CA LEU A 144 -11.39 -7.62 10.25
C LEU A 144 -12.77 -8.33 10.25
N VAL A 145 -13.53 -8.22 9.15
CA VAL A 145 -14.81 -8.91 9.00
C VAL A 145 -14.62 -10.42 9.11
N TRP A 146 -13.63 -10.98 8.39
CA TRP A 146 -13.31 -12.40 8.50
C TRP A 146 -12.95 -12.79 9.94
N PHE A 147 -12.10 -12.02 10.61
CA PHE A 147 -11.74 -12.28 12.01
C PHE A 147 -12.97 -12.30 12.94
N VAL A 148 -13.87 -11.33 12.82
CA VAL A 148 -15.09 -11.25 13.64
C VAL A 148 -16.01 -12.46 13.39
N LEU A 149 -16.22 -12.83 12.13
CA LEU A 149 -17.04 -13.98 11.76
C LEU A 149 -16.43 -15.31 12.23
N TRP A 150 -15.10 -15.44 12.11
CA TRP A 150 -14.38 -16.60 12.61
C TRP A 150 -14.51 -16.74 14.14
N ARG A 151 -14.34 -15.63 14.88
CA ARG A 151 -14.45 -15.62 16.34
C ARG A 151 -15.87 -15.89 16.85
N SER A 152 -16.90 -15.57 16.06
CA SER A 152 -18.30 -15.85 16.41
C SER A 152 -18.78 -17.25 15.98
N GLY A 153 -17.94 -18.04 15.29
CA GLY A 153 -18.32 -19.35 14.78
C GLY A 153 -19.35 -19.26 13.64
N SER A 154 -19.38 -18.14 12.91
CA SER A 154 -20.35 -17.91 11.84
C SER A 154 -20.15 -18.87 10.67
N ALA A 155 -21.26 -19.34 10.08
CA ALA A 155 -21.26 -20.12 8.85
C ALA A 155 -20.62 -19.38 7.66
N TRP A 156 -20.62 -18.05 7.67
CA TRP A 156 -20.05 -17.19 6.62
C TRP A 156 -18.53 -17.03 6.69
N THR A 157 -17.87 -17.67 7.66
CA THR A 157 -16.42 -17.55 7.87
C THR A 157 -15.61 -17.94 6.62
N GLY A 158 -16.00 -19.03 5.96
CA GLY A 158 -15.33 -19.51 4.75
C GLY A 158 -15.42 -18.51 3.59
N ASP A 159 -16.60 -17.92 3.38
CA ASP A 159 -16.81 -16.91 2.34
C ASP A 159 -16.04 -15.62 2.63
N ALA A 160 -16.08 -15.15 3.88
CA ALA A 160 -15.33 -13.96 4.30
C ALA A 160 -13.82 -14.14 4.11
N LYS A 161 -13.29 -15.33 4.43
CA LYS A 161 -11.90 -15.70 4.13
C LYS A 161 -11.60 -15.66 2.64
N SER A 162 -12.48 -16.22 1.81
CA SER A 162 -12.31 -16.24 0.35
C SER A 162 -12.30 -14.83 -0.23
N ILE A 163 -13.22 -13.96 0.23
CA ILE A 163 -13.29 -12.55 -0.16
C ILE A 163 -12.00 -11.84 0.25
N HIS A 164 -11.56 -11.99 1.49
CA HIS A 164 -10.32 -11.38 1.96
C HIS A 164 -9.12 -11.81 1.10
N LYS A 165 -8.95 -13.11 0.85
CA LYS A 165 -7.88 -13.65 -0.02
C LYS A 165 -7.97 -13.13 -1.46
N THR A 166 -9.17 -12.89 -1.98
CA THR A 166 -9.33 -12.31 -3.32
C THR A 166 -8.89 -10.85 -3.32
N LEU A 167 -9.25 -10.09 -2.28
CA LEU A 167 -8.91 -8.68 -2.16
C LEU A 167 -7.41 -8.45 -1.93
N THR A 168 -6.67 -9.38 -1.31
CA THR A 168 -5.21 -9.25 -1.17
C THR A 168 -4.50 -9.16 -2.52
N GLY A 169 -5.06 -9.76 -3.58
CA GLY A 169 -4.54 -9.62 -4.94
C GLY A 169 -4.47 -8.17 -5.43
N LEU A 170 -5.38 -7.29 -4.97
CA LEU A 170 -5.31 -5.86 -5.27
C LEU A 170 -4.04 -5.22 -4.68
N ILE A 171 -3.65 -5.64 -3.49
CA ILE A 171 -2.45 -5.15 -2.80
C ILE A 171 -1.18 -5.69 -3.45
N GLU A 172 -1.16 -6.94 -3.88
CA GLU A 172 -0.03 -7.52 -4.60
C GLU A 172 0.24 -6.77 -5.92
N VAL A 173 -0.81 -6.56 -6.72
CA VAL A 173 -0.71 -5.79 -7.98
C VAL A 173 -0.31 -4.35 -7.69
N TYR A 174 -0.91 -3.72 -6.67
CA TYR A 174 -0.55 -2.36 -6.29
C TYR A 174 0.91 -2.25 -5.87
N LEU A 175 1.39 -3.15 -5.00
CA LEU A 175 2.77 -3.16 -4.52
C LEU A 175 3.75 -3.30 -5.68
N ALA A 176 3.47 -4.20 -6.63
CA ALA A 176 4.29 -4.38 -7.82
C ALA A 176 4.30 -3.11 -8.69
N GLY A 177 3.13 -2.59 -9.06
CA GLY A 177 3.02 -1.42 -9.94
C GLY A 177 3.54 -0.13 -9.29
N HIS A 178 3.04 0.22 -8.11
CA HIS A 178 3.45 1.41 -7.37
C HIS A 178 4.92 1.35 -6.95
N GLY A 179 5.37 0.20 -6.44
CA GLY A 179 6.76 -0.01 -6.05
C GLY A 179 7.71 0.13 -7.24
N PHE A 180 7.38 -0.47 -8.39
CA PHE A 180 8.15 -0.32 -9.62
C PHE A 180 8.22 1.15 -10.08
N MET A 181 7.09 1.85 -10.11
CA MET A 181 7.07 3.28 -10.47
C MET A 181 7.92 4.11 -9.50
N ALA A 182 7.79 3.91 -8.19
CA ALA A 182 8.57 4.63 -7.19
C ALA A 182 10.08 4.41 -7.37
N LEU A 183 10.50 3.18 -7.69
CA LEU A 183 11.90 2.86 -7.98
C LEU A 183 12.38 3.50 -9.29
N LEU A 184 11.56 3.50 -10.35
CA LEU A 184 11.89 4.19 -11.60
C LEU A 184 12.09 5.69 -11.40
N HIS A 185 11.15 6.36 -10.72
CA HIS A 185 11.27 7.79 -10.41
C HIS A 185 12.51 8.07 -9.54
N PHE A 186 12.83 7.21 -8.57
CA PHE A 186 14.05 7.33 -7.79
C PHE A 186 15.32 7.22 -8.64
N ILE A 187 15.40 6.24 -9.56
CA ILE A 187 16.55 6.06 -10.46
C ILE A 187 16.74 7.28 -11.36
N LEU A 188 15.65 7.89 -11.83
CA LEU A 188 15.71 9.09 -12.65
C LEU A 188 16.12 10.31 -11.85
N TRP A 189 15.60 10.47 -10.63
CA TRP A 189 16.03 11.51 -9.71
C TRP A 189 17.52 11.44 -9.38
N LEU A 190 18.10 10.24 -9.26
CA LEU A 190 19.55 10.06 -9.10
C LEU A 190 20.37 10.58 -10.28
N ARG A 191 19.78 10.70 -11.48
CA ARG A 191 20.42 11.24 -12.69
C ARG A 191 20.25 12.75 -12.84
N GLU A 192 19.40 13.38 -12.01
CA GLU A 192 19.20 14.83 -12.08
C GLU A 192 20.40 15.61 -11.52
N PRO A 193 20.68 16.82 -12.04
CA PRO A 193 21.75 17.68 -11.51
C PRO A 193 21.54 17.98 -10.02
N ALA A 194 22.61 17.97 -9.22
CA ALA A 194 22.57 18.14 -7.76
C ALA A 194 21.87 19.44 -7.28
N GLN A 195 21.78 20.46 -8.13
CA GLN A 195 21.05 21.70 -7.86
C GLN A 195 19.52 21.51 -7.83
N ARG A 196 18.97 20.61 -8.67
CA ARG A 196 17.53 20.27 -8.69
C ARG A 196 17.12 19.29 -7.61
N GLN A 197 18.10 18.62 -6.97
CA GLN A 197 17.85 17.71 -5.85
C GLN A 197 17.74 18.43 -4.49
N ARG A 198 17.98 19.76 -4.44
CA ARG A 198 18.00 20.59 -3.21
C ARG A 198 16.86 21.62 -3.14
N SER A 199 16.10 21.82 -4.22
CA SER A 199 14.89 22.67 -4.27
C SER A 199 13.68 21.92 -3.74
#